data_AF-A0A8S2YTV4-F1
#
_entry.id   AF-A0A8S2YTV4-F1
#
_cell.length_a   1.000
_cell.length_b   1.000
_cell.length_c   1.000
_cell.angle_alpha   90.00
_cell.angle_beta   90.00
_cell.angle_gamma   90.00
#
_symmetry.space_group_name_H-M   'P 1'
#
loop_
_entity.id
_entity.type
_entity.pdbx_description
1 polymer ?
#
loop_
_entity_poly.entity_id
_entity_poly.type
_entity_poly.pdbx_seq_one_letter_code
_entity_poly.pdbx_strand_id
1 'polypeptide(L)'
;METLTLDTDEWVIKVNGITGELINALQFHTNKGRQTRLVGVSSGTSWSEGGGGAKVLSYFNGRYGDDINQIQLNFVPADPGKYISLLATI
;
A
#
# COMPACT_ATOMS: atom_id res chain seq x y z
N MET A 1 1.90 17.39 -2.52
CA MET A 1 2.42 16.01 -2.62
C MET A 1 2.27 15.36 -1.26
N GLU A 2 1.54 14.25 -1.16
CA GLU A 2 1.48 13.45 0.07
C GLU A 2 2.58 12.38 0.00
N THR A 3 3.23 12.08 1.13
CA THR A 3 4.33 11.11 1.18
C THR A 3 4.18 10.28 2.44
N LEU A 4 4.19 8.95 2.27
CA LEU A 4 4.21 7.99 3.36
C LEU A 4 5.64 7.48 3.55
N THR A 5 6.33 7.98 4.58
CA THR A 5 7.63 7.44 5.01
C THR A 5 7.39 6.42 6.09
N LEU A 6 7.84 5.18 5.89
CA LEU A 6 7.69 4.06 6.83
C LEU A 6 8.92 3.97 7.75
N ASP A 7 8.70 3.61 9.01
CA ASP A 7 9.79 3.20 9.92
C ASP A 7 10.41 1.86 9.48
N THR A 8 11.57 1.51 10.05
CA THR A 8 12.29 0.25 9.76
C THR A 8 11.49 -1.02 10.07
N ASP A 9 10.51 -0.94 10.96
CA ASP A 9 9.60 -2.01 11.38
C ASP A 9 8.14 -1.71 11.01
N GLU A 10 7.91 -0.79 10.06
CA GLU A 10 6.59 -0.43 9.58
C GLU A 10 6.39 -0.86 8.12
N TRP A 11 5.23 -1.45 7.84
CA TRP A 11 4.88 -1.89 6.50
C TRP A 11 3.39 -1.77 6.22
N VAL A 12 3.04 -1.62 4.94
CA VAL A 12 1.65 -1.54 4.48
C VAL A 12 1.01 -2.92 4.54
N ILE A 13 -0.11 -3.02 5.25
CA ILE A 13 -0.87 -4.27 5.44
C ILE A 13 -2.24 -4.22 4.77
N LYS A 14 -2.71 -3.03 4.39
CA LYS A 14 -4.02 -2.83 3.76
C LYS A 14 -4.01 -1.57 2.92
N VAL A 15 -4.75 -1.61 1.82
CA VAL A 15 -5.01 -0.46 0.95
C VAL A 15 -6.51 -0.35 0.76
N ASN A 16 -7.04 0.84 0.97
CA ASN A 16 -8.37 1.20 0.48
C ASN A 16 -8.21 1.98 -0.81
N GLY A 17 -9.14 1.81 -1.74
CA GLY A 17 -9.17 2.63 -2.93
C GLY A 17 -10.59 2.94 -3.37
N ILE A 18 -10.66 3.87 -4.31
CA ILE A 18 -11.88 4.23 -5.03
C ILE A 18 -11.57 4.14 -6.52
N THR A 19 -12.42 3.45 -7.25
CA THR A 19 -12.29 3.26 -8.69
C THR A 19 -13.49 3.81 -9.44
N GLY A 20 -13.24 4.44 -10.59
CA GLY A 20 -14.22 4.76 -11.61
C GLY A 20 -13.74 4.18 -12.94
N GLU A 21 -13.61 5.03 -13.95
CA GLU A 21 -12.91 4.69 -15.19
C GLU A 21 -11.40 4.45 -14.96
N LEU A 22 -10.83 5.10 -13.94
CA LEU A 22 -9.44 4.98 -13.49
C LEU A 22 -9.41 4.74 -11.98
N ILE A 23 -8.20 4.59 -11.41
CA ILE A 23 -8.02 4.66 -9.95
C ILE A 23 -8.14 6.12 -9.52
N ASN A 24 -9.22 6.42 -8.79
CA ASN A 24 -9.56 7.80 -8.41
C ASN A 24 -8.92 8.21 -7.09
N ALA A 25 -8.78 7.27 -6.14
CA ALA A 25 -8.13 7.55 -4.87
C ALA A 25 -7.55 6.31 -4.20
N LEU A 26 -6.53 6.51 -3.37
CA LEU A 26 -5.88 5.47 -2.56
C LEU A 26 -5.65 5.93 -1.11
N GLN A 27 -5.72 5.00 -0.17
CA GLN A 27 -5.36 5.18 1.22
C GLN A 27 -4.60 3.96 1.73
N PHE A 28 -3.46 4.19 2.37
CA PHE A 28 -2.59 3.12 2.88
C PHE A 28 -2.73 2.98 4.40
N HIS A 29 -2.70 1.73 4.87
CA HIS A 29 -2.79 1.36 6.28
C HIS A 29 -1.60 0.47 6.65
N THR A 30 -0.98 0.73 7.80
CA THR A 30 0.26 0.04 8.22
C THR A 30 0.04 -0.89 9.42
N ASN A 31 0.99 -1.80 9.65
CA ASN A 31 1.02 -2.70 10.81
C ASN A 31 1.09 -1.97 12.17
N LYS A 32 1.54 -0.71 12.19
CA LYS A 32 1.58 0.14 13.39
C LYS A 32 0.27 0.90 13.65
N GLY A 33 -0.78 0.64 12.86
CA GLY A 33 -2.07 1.32 12.98
C GLY A 33 -2.11 2.73 12.38
N ARG A 34 -1.05 3.14 11.66
CA ARG A 34 -1.05 4.41 10.93
C ARG A 34 -1.84 4.25 9.63
N GLN A 35 -2.55 5.31 9.26
CA GLN A 35 -3.22 5.40 7.97
C GLN A 35 -2.94 6.75 7.33
N THR A 36 -2.77 6.78 6.01
CA THR A 36 -2.67 8.03 5.24
C THR A 36 -4.04 8.70 5.15
N ARG A 37 -4.08 9.92 4.60
CA ARG A 37 -5.33 10.44 4.07
C ARG A 37 -5.70 9.66 2.80
N LEU A 38 -6.97 9.77 2.42
CA LEU A 38 -7.40 9.34 1.10
C LEU A 38 -6.88 10.35 0.08
N VAL A 39 -5.93 9.94 -0.75
CA VAL A 39 -5.31 10.78 -1.78
C VAL A 39 -6.03 10.57 -3.10
N GLY A 40 -6.61 11.64 -3.65
CA GLY A 40 -7.34 11.63 -4.91
C GLY A 40 -8.77 12.15 -4.78
N VAL A 41 -9.65 11.70 -5.66
CA VAL A 41 -11.06 12.13 -5.73
C VAL A 41 -11.97 11.06 -5.13
N SER A 42 -12.83 11.46 -4.19
CA SER A 42 -13.74 10.56 -3.48
C SER A 42 -15.05 10.28 -4.24
N SER A 43 -14.94 9.88 -5.51
CA SER A 43 -16.08 9.55 -6.38
C SER A 43 -15.84 8.21 -7.08
N GLY A 44 -16.87 7.36 -7.14
CA GLY A 44 -16.80 6.02 -7.71
C GLY A 44 -17.09 4.91 -6.70
N THR A 45 -16.61 3.70 -6.99
CA THR A 45 -16.81 2.50 -6.17
C THR A 45 -15.63 2.28 -5.23
N SER A 46 -15.90 2.19 -3.93
CA SER A 46 -14.90 1.88 -2.92
C SER A 46 -14.54 0.40 -2.92
N TRP A 47 -13.26 0.11 -2.68
CA TRP A 47 -12.74 -1.23 -2.50
C TRP A 47 -11.65 -1.24 -1.42
N SER A 48 -11.35 -2.43 -0.90
CA SER A 48 -10.25 -2.61 0.04
C SER A 48 -9.59 -3.97 -0.16
N GLU A 49 -8.27 -4.02 -0.06
CA GLU A 49 -7.49 -5.25 -0.16
C GLU A 49 -6.44 -5.32 0.96
N GLY A 50 -6.16 -6.54 1.42
CA GLY A 50 -5.29 -6.82 2.55
C GLY A 50 -6.04 -6.92 3.88
N GLY A 51 -5.32 -6.72 4.98
CA GLY A 51 -5.81 -6.86 6.35
C GLY A 51 -5.19 -8.05 7.09
N GLY A 52 -5.23 -8.01 8.43
CA GLY A 52 -4.83 -9.12 9.29
C GLY A 52 -3.34 -9.19 9.67
N GLY A 53 -2.50 -8.23 9.26
CA GLY A 53 -1.12 -8.06 9.74
C GLY A 53 -0.09 -9.14 9.33
N ALA A 54 -0.55 -10.33 8.95
CA ALA A 54 0.28 -11.46 8.56
C ALA A 54 0.83 -11.39 7.12
N LYS A 55 0.38 -10.40 6.34
CA LYS A 55 0.87 -10.15 4.98
C LYS A 55 1.24 -8.68 4.81
N VAL A 56 2.24 -8.44 3.98
CA VAL A 56 2.74 -7.13 3.61
C VAL A 56 2.59 -6.90 2.11
N LEU A 57 2.20 -5.68 1.74
CA LEU A 57 2.22 -5.25 0.35
C LEU A 57 3.68 -5.18 -0.13
N SER A 58 4.04 -6.04 -1.07
CA SER A 58 5.42 -6.15 -1.55
C SER A 58 5.67 -5.34 -2.82
N TYR A 59 4.72 -5.38 -3.77
CA TYR A 59 4.84 -4.65 -5.03
C TYR A 59 3.48 -4.41 -5.67
N PHE A 60 3.48 -3.47 -6.61
CA PHE A 60 2.34 -3.15 -7.46
C PHE A 60 2.57 -3.73 -8.86
N ASN A 61 1.51 -4.23 -9.48
CA ASN A 61 1.43 -4.44 -10.91
C ASN A 61 0.32 -3.51 -11.43
N GLY A 62 0.40 -3.06 -12.68
CA GLY A 62 -0.72 -2.33 -13.26
C GLY A 62 -0.44 -1.74 -14.63
N ARG A 63 -1.37 -0.90 -15.05
CA ARG A 63 -1.25 -0.05 -16.25
C ARG A 63 -1.40 1.40 -15.85
N TYR A 64 -0.53 2.24 -16.38
CA TYR A 64 -0.56 3.68 -16.17
C TYR A 64 -0.34 4.40 -17.50
N GLY A 65 -0.79 5.64 -17.56
CA GLY A 65 -0.50 6.63 -18.59
C GLY A 65 -0.29 7.97 -17.91
N ASP A 66 -1.09 8.98 -18.27
CA ASP A 66 -1.15 10.24 -17.53
C ASP A 66 -1.71 10.05 -16.11
N ASP A 67 -2.51 8.98 -15.92
CA ASP A 67 -3.12 8.57 -14.65
C ASP A 67 -2.88 7.07 -14.37
N ILE A 68 -3.36 6.58 -13.22
CA ILE A 68 -3.33 5.16 -12.86
C ILE A 68 -4.59 4.47 -13.40
N ASN A 69 -4.48 3.77 -14.52
CA ASN A 69 -5.62 3.10 -15.16
C ASN A 69 -6.02 1.81 -14.45
N GLN A 70 -5.03 1.07 -13.92
CA GLN A 70 -5.26 -0.20 -13.23
C GLN A 70 -4.14 -0.43 -12.22
N ILE A 71 -4.50 -0.96 -11.06
CA ILE A 71 -3.55 -1.38 -10.03
C ILE A 71 -3.93 -2.76 -9.50
N GLN A 72 -2.94 -3.62 -9.33
CA GLN A 72 -3.01 -4.89 -8.64
C GLN A 72 -2.03 -4.86 -7.47
N LEU A 73 -2.53 -5.26 -6.30
CA LEU A 73 -1.78 -5.25 -5.05
C LEU A 73 -1.26 -6.66 -4.77
N ASN A 74 0.05 -6.81 -4.61
CA ASN A 74 0.65 -8.13 -4.38
C ASN A 74 1.14 -8.24 -2.95
N PHE A 75 0.38 -8.99 -2.15
CA PHE A 75 0.66 -9.25 -0.75
C PHE A 75 1.42 -10.56 -0.56
N VAL A 76 2.53 -10.52 0.18
CA VAL A 76 3.33 -11.69 0.57
C VAL A 76 3.28 -11.89 2.08
N PRO A 77 3.57 -13.09 2.61
CA PRO A 77 3.73 -13.28 4.05
C PRO A 77 4.70 -12.26 4.64
N ALA A 78 4.32 -11.64 5.76
CA ALA A 78 5.24 -10.80 6.50
C ALA A 78 6.38 -11.69 7.03
N ASP A 79 7.62 -11.34 6.70
CA ASP A 79 8.81 -11.98 7.23
C ASP A 79 9.58 -10.97 8.09
N PRO A 80 9.32 -10.93 9.41
CA PRO A 80 10.04 -10.03 10.31
C PRO A 80 11.55 -10.26 10.29
N GLY A 81 12.03 -11.47 9.98
CA GLY A 81 13.45 -11.83 9.99
C GLY A 81 14.24 -11.32 8.78
N LYS A 82 13.57 -11.05 7.66
CA LYS A 82 14.20 -10.59 6.41
C LYS A 82 14.57 -9.11 6.40
N TYR A 83 13.95 -8.29 7.26
CA TYR A 83 14.22 -6.84 7.35
C TYR A 83 15.20 -6.47 8.48
N ILE A 84 15.35 -7.34 9.49
CA ILE A 84 16.34 -7.18 10.57
C ILE A 84 17.75 -7.58 10.08
N SER A 85 17.86 -8.29 8.96
CA SER A 85 19.12 -8.81 8.40
C SER A 85 19.86 -7.85 7.45
N LEU A 86 19.37 -6.63 7.23
CA LEU A 86 20.08 -5.58 6.45
C LEU A 86 20.98 -4.67 7.32
N LEU A 87 21.22 -5.06 8.58
CA LEU A 87 22.25 -4.48 9.46
C LEU A 87 23.39 -5.49 9.62
N ALA A 88 24.09 -5.79 8.53
CA ALA A 88 25.37 -6.47 8.57
C ALA A 88 26.34 -5.72 7.65
N THR A 89 27.12 -4.85 8.27
CA THR A 89 28.47 -4.35 7.94
C THR A 89 28.76 -3.92 6.49
N ILE A 90 29.02 -2.62 6.34
CA ILE A 90 30.12 -2.09 5.51
C ILE A 90 31.14 -1.46 6.44
#